data_AF-A0A5N9E556-F1
#
_entry.id   AF-A0A5N9E556-F1
#
_cell.length_a   1.000
_cell.length_b   1.000
_cell.length_c   1.000
_cell.angle_alpha   90.00
_cell.angle_beta   90.00
_cell.angle_gamma   90.00
#
_symmetry.space_group_name_H-M   'P 1'
#
loop_
_entity.id
_entity.type
_entity.pdbx_description
1 polymer ?
#
loop_
_entity_poly.entity_id
_entity_poly.type
_entity_poly.pdbx_seq_one_letter_code
_entity_poly.pdbx_strand_id
1 'polypeptide(L)'
;MRKIYIPILAIFLLFIISCAEKINIYENGELKETLSWDTLYDVSVKVKRNSVCWVETVPENLEYFSGAIIADQTTAHIGQGEFINRLDYLNFSIVLKKDYSLNSTPDSKISINIDCNNGEYLFENTYDIN
;
A
#
# COMPACT_ATOMS: atom_id res chain seq x y z
N MET A 1 -44.70 11.49 -9.15
CA MET A 1 -43.29 11.62 -9.61
C MET A 1 -42.32 11.11 -8.53
N ARG A 2 -42.30 9.81 -8.24
CA ARG A 2 -41.53 9.23 -7.11
C ARG A 2 -40.57 8.10 -7.53
N LYS A 3 -40.53 7.73 -8.82
CA LYS A 3 -39.85 6.51 -9.30
C LYS A 3 -38.44 6.72 -9.87
N ILE A 4 -38.01 7.97 -10.07
CA ILE A 4 -36.71 8.30 -10.71
C ILE A 4 -35.63 8.64 -9.65
N TYR A 5 -36.01 9.00 -8.42
CA TYR A 5 -35.05 9.38 -7.38
C TYR A 5 -34.25 8.20 -6.80
N ILE A 6 -34.81 6.99 -6.82
CA ILE A 6 -34.17 5.79 -6.27
C ILE A 6 -32.92 5.36 -7.07
N PRO A 7 -32.94 5.27 -8.41
CA PRO A 7 -31.72 4.92 -9.16
C PRO A 7 -30.63 6.01 -9.10
N ILE A 8 -31.01 7.29 -9.02
CA ILE A 8 -30.04 8.40 -8.89
C ILE A 8 -29.33 8.36 -7.53
N LEU A 9 -30.08 8.07 -6.45
CA LEU A 9 -29.49 7.90 -5.12
C LEU A 9 -28.56 6.68 -5.05
N ALA A 10 -28.91 5.58 -5.72
CA ALA A 10 -28.06 4.38 -5.79
C ALA A 10 -26.75 4.65 -6.55
N ILE A 11 -26.80 5.39 -7.66
CA ILE A 11 -25.61 5.79 -8.42
C ILE A 11 -24.74 6.78 -7.62
N PHE A 12 -25.36 7.72 -6.88
CA PHE A 12 -24.65 8.65 -6.01
C PHE A 12 -23.99 7.95 -4.82
N LEU A 13 -24.66 6.97 -4.21
CA LEU A 13 -24.09 6.13 -3.15
C LEU A 13 -22.92 5.27 -3.66
N LEU A 14 -23.01 4.72 -4.88
CA LEU A 14 -21.89 4.02 -5.54
C LEU A 14 -20.71 4.96 -5.79
N PHE A 15 -20.97 6.22 -6.16
CA PHE A 15 -19.93 7.23 -6.36
C PHE A 15 -19.20 7.62 -5.05
N ILE A 16 -19.89 7.63 -3.91
CA ILE A 16 -19.29 7.94 -2.60
C ILE A 16 -18.38 6.80 -2.10
N ILE A 17 -18.67 5.55 -2.49
CA ILE A 17 -17.89 4.37 -2.07
C ILE A 17 -16.61 4.19 -2.90
N SER A 18 -16.50 4.85 -4.07
CA SER A 18 -15.48 4.51 -5.09
C SER A 18 -14.17 5.31 -5.05
N CYS A 19 -13.93 6.17 -4.06
CA CYS A 19 -12.61 6.78 -3.85
C CYS A 19 -11.97 6.21 -2.58
N ALA A 20 -11.75 4.89 -2.54
CA ALA A 20 -10.76 4.35 -1.62
C ALA A 20 -9.42 5.03 -1.94
N GLU A 21 -8.83 5.70 -0.94
CA GLU A 21 -7.57 6.40 -1.14
C GLU A 21 -6.48 5.37 -1.50
N LYS A 22 -5.80 5.59 -2.64
CA LYS A 22 -4.81 4.64 -3.18
C LYS A 22 -3.48 4.82 -2.45
N ILE A 23 -2.76 3.72 -2.20
CA ILE A 23 -1.36 3.77 -1.81
C ILE A 23 -0.55 4.24 -3.02
N ASN A 24 0.20 5.33 -2.85
CA ASN A 24 1.06 5.87 -3.90
C ASN A 24 2.51 5.54 -3.62
N ILE A 25 3.23 5.08 -4.65
CA ILE A 25 4.67 4.81 -4.58
C ILE A 25 5.40 5.77 -5.51
N TYR A 26 6.53 6.29 -5.06
CA TYR A 26 7.32 7.28 -5.77
C TYR A 26 8.77 6.84 -5.87
N GLU A 27 9.37 7.06 -7.02
CA GLU A 27 10.81 6.95 -7.23
C GLU A 27 11.32 8.33 -7.66
N ASN A 28 12.21 8.94 -6.88
CA ASN A 28 12.74 10.28 -7.15
C ASN A 28 11.64 11.35 -7.35
N GLY A 29 10.51 11.21 -6.64
CA GLY A 29 9.37 12.12 -6.72
C GLY A 29 8.38 11.85 -7.87
N GLU A 30 8.64 10.85 -8.72
CA GLU A 30 7.72 10.44 -9.78
C GLU A 30 6.86 9.26 -9.33
N LEU A 31 5.56 9.32 -9.56
CA LEU A 31 4.64 8.21 -9.29
C LEU A 31 5.01 7.00 -10.15
N LYS A 32 5.08 5.82 -9.53
CA LYS A 32 5.32 4.54 -10.21
C LYS A 32 4.14 3.60 -10.03
N GLU A 33 3.98 2.71 -11.00
CA GLU A 33 2.94 1.67 -10.98
C GLU A 33 3.54 0.26 -10.82
N THR A 34 4.84 0.13 -10.99
CA THR A 34 5.60 -1.11 -10.81
C THR A 34 6.77 -0.87 -9.86
N LEU A 35 7.21 -1.95 -9.21
CA LEU A 35 8.37 -1.96 -8.34
C LEU A 35 9.50 -2.72 -9.02
N SER A 36 10.74 -2.40 -8.69
CA SER A 36 11.91 -3.18 -9.12
C SER A 36 12.75 -3.59 -7.92
N TRP A 37 13.48 -4.67 -8.11
CA TRP A 37 14.45 -5.16 -7.13
C TRP A 37 15.53 -4.13 -6.85
N ASP A 38 15.91 -4.03 -5.58
CA ASP A 38 16.99 -3.19 -5.05
C ASP A 38 16.82 -1.69 -5.30
N THR A 39 15.61 -1.26 -5.68
CA THR A 39 15.23 0.15 -5.82
C THR A 39 14.50 0.64 -4.56
N LEU A 40 14.80 1.87 -4.16
CA LEU A 40 14.14 2.56 -3.05
C LEU A 40 12.94 3.35 -3.55
N TYR A 41 11.78 3.11 -2.94
CA TYR A 41 10.56 3.86 -3.21
C TYR A 41 10.06 4.55 -1.95
N ASP A 42 9.60 5.78 -2.11
CA ASP A 42 8.83 6.47 -1.08
C ASP A 42 7.35 6.11 -1.24
N VAL A 43 6.71 5.69 -0.15
CA VAL A 43 5.29 5.34 -0.10
C VAL A 43 4.54 6.42 0.66
N SER A 44 3.41 6.84 0.12
CA SER A 44 2.51 7.79 0.77
C SER A 44 1.06 7.35 0.64
N VAL A 45 0.39 7.26 1.79
CA VAL A 45 -1.05 7.04 1.86
C VAL A 45 -1.65 8.03 2.85
N LYS A 46 -2.79 8.61 2.49
CA LYS A 46 -3.48 9.53 3.37
C LYS A 46 -4.22 8.73 4.44
N VAL A 47 -3.93 9.06 5.70
CA VAL A 47 -4.52 8.41 6.86
C VAL A 47 -4.76 9.46 7.94
N LYS A 48 -5.65 9.17 8.88
CA LYS A 48 -5.97 10.13 9.95
C LYS A 48 -4.74 10.39 10.82
N ARG A 49 -4.59 11.64 11.29
CA ARG A 49 -3.54 12.01 12.26
C ARG A 49 -3.62 11.15 13.52
N ASN A 50 -2.45 10.85 14.09
CA ASN A 50 -2.29 10.05 15.31
C ASN A 50 -2.84 8.62 15.16
N SER A 51 -2.80 8.06 13.94
CA SER A 51 -3.16 6.66 13.72
C SER A 51 -1.98 5.74 13.97
N VAL A 52 -2.27 4.55 14.49
CA VAL A 52 -1.29 3.45 14.57
C VAL A 52 -1.60 2.51 13.42
N CYS A 53 -0.63 2.31 12.53
CA CYS A 53 -0.79 1.57 11.30
C CYS A 53 0.16 0.38 11.24
N TRP A 54 -0.37 -0.79 10.91
CA TRP A 54 0.39 -1.99 10.59
C TRP A 54 0.55 -2.07 9.08
N VAL A 55 1.80 -2.04 8.63
CA VAL A 55 2.14 -2.19 7.21
C VAL A 55 2.70 -3.60 7.01
N GLU A 56 2.18 -4.32 6.04
CA GLU A 56 2.60 -5.66 5.66
C GLU A 56 2.82 -5.74 4.15
N THR A 57 3.82 -6.52 3.74
CA THR A 57 4.09 -6.85 2.33
C THR A 57 3.84 -8.32 2.08
N VAL A 58 2.91 -8.62 1.17
CA VAL A 58 2.49 -9.98 0.84
C VAL A 58 2.95 -10.31 -0.57
N PRO A 59 3.80 -11.34 -0.76
CA PRO A 59 4.22 -11.77 -2.08
C PRO A 59 3.14 -12.57 -2.80
N GLU A 60 3.01 -12.34 -4.10
CA GLU A 60 2.18 -13.13 -5.01
C GLU A 60 3.05 -13.65 -6.17
N ASN A 61 2.88 -14.92 -6.53
CA ASN A 61 3.69 -15.59 -7.57
C ASN A 61 5.21 -15.46 -7.34
N LEU A 62 5.65 -15.54 -6.08
CA LEU A 62 7.06 -15.67 -5.70
C LEU A 62 7.23 -16.99 -4.95
N GLU A 63 8.16 -17.85 -5.37
CA GLU A 63 8.38 -19.14 -4.71
C GLU A 63 8.82 -18.97 -3.25
N TYR A 64 9.61 -17.93 -2.99
CA TYR A 64 10.03 -17.53 -1.66
C TYR A 64 10.34 -16.04 -1.65
N PHE A 65 9.83 -15.33 -0.65
CA PHE A 65 10.19 -13.95 -0.35
C PHE A 65 10.08 -13.71 1.15
N SER A 66 11.15 -13.21 1.78
CA SER A 66 11.19 -12.95 3.23
C SER A 66 10.47 -11.66 3.64
N GLY A 67 9.97 -10.88 2.68
CA GLY A 67 9.33 -9.60 2.90
C GLY A 67 10.18 -8.42 2.44
N ALA A 68 9.52 -7.29 2.17
CA ALA A 68 10.22 -6.06 1.82
C ALA A 68 10.86 -5.42 3.05
N ILE A 69 11.93 -4.65 2.85
CA ILE A 69 12.36 -3.71 3.88
C ILE A 69 11.41 -2.51 3.82
N ILE A 70 10.73 -2.22 4.92
CA ILE A 70 9.88 -1.05 5.09
C ILE A 70 10.44 -0.20 6.23
N ALA A 71 10.65 1.08 6.00
CA ALA A 71 11.34 1.93 6.97
C ALA A 71 10.74 3.33 7.08
N ASP A 72 10.63 3.82 8.31
CA ASP A 72 10.42 5.23 8.58
C ASP A 72 11.77 5.95 8.81
N GLN A 73 11.74 7.17 9.33
CA GLN A 73 12.96 7.96 9.59
C GLN A 73 13.89 7.36 10.66
N THR A 74 13.41 6.40 11.45
CA THR A 74 14.06 5.93 12.68
C THR A 74 14.21 4.42 12.76
N THR A 75 13.31 3.67 12.13
CA THR A 75 13.18 2.22 12.29
C THR A 75 12.96 1.57 10.93
N ALA A 76 13.57 0.40 10.74
CA ALA A 76 13.35 -0.46 9.58
C ALA A 76 12.80 -1.81 10.04
N HIS A 77 11.85 -2.34 9.28
CA HIS A 77 11.21 -3.63 9.49
C HIS A 77 11.34 -4.48 8.21
N ILE A 78 11.22 -5.79 8.35
CA ILE A 78 11.22 -6.74 7.23
C ILE A 78 9.88 -7.44 7.19
N GLY A 79 9.18 -7.35 6.06
CA GLY A 79 7.87 -7.97 5.84
C GLY A 79 6.72 -7.20 6.47
N GLN A 80 6.78 -6.96 7.78
CA GLN A 80 5.71 -6.29 8.55
C GLN A 80 6.28 -5.34 9.62
N GLY A 81 5.61 -4.20 9.83
CA GLY A 81 6.02 -3.19 10.82
C GLY A 81 4.86 -2.35 11.35
N GLU A 82 5.01 -1.84 12.57
CA GLU A 82 4.08 -0.88 13.19
C GLU A 82 4.62 0.54 12.98
N PHE A 83 3.75 1.43 12.52
CA PHE A 83 4.06 2.81 12.22
C PHE A 83 3.09 3.74 12.94
N ILE A 84 3.62 4.72 13.68
CA ILE A 84 2.81 5.72 14.36
C ILE A 84 2.77 6.98 13.50
N ASN A 85 1.66 7.20 12.82
CA ASN A 85 1.48 8.36 11.97
C ASN A 85 1.14 9.60 12.80
N ARG A 86 1.92 10.68 12.63
CA ARG A 86 1.71 11.97 13.30
C ARG A 86 1.05 13.03 12.41
N LEU A 87 1.00 12.81 11.10
CA LEU A 87 0.56 13.79 10.10
C LEU A 87 -0.71 13.31 9.37
N ASP A 88 -1.14 14.01 8.31
CA ASP A 88 -2.29 13.57 7.51
C ASP A 88 -1.95 12.44 6.53
N TYR A 89 -0.67 12.06 6.46
CA TYR A 89 -0.17 11.02 5.56
C TYR A 89 0.79 10.12 6.31
N LEU A 90 0.58 8.82 6.19
CA LEU A 90 1.59 7.83 6.53
C LEU A 90 2.60 7.78 5.39
N ASN A 91 3.85 8.10 5.71
CA ASN A 91 4.95 8.04 4.78
C ASN A 91 6.01 7.07 5.31
N PHE A 92 6.46 6.18 4.44
CA PHE A 92 7.53 5.25 4.72
C PHE A 92 8.24 4.91 3.40
N SER A 93 9.44 4.36 3.50
CA SER A 93 10.17 3.88 2.35
C SER A 93 10.04 2.36 2.24
N ILE A 94 10.07 1.84 1.02
CA ILE A 94 10.07 0.40 0.74
C ILE A 94 11.20 0.04 -0.21
N VAL A 95 11.86 -1.09 0.06
CA VAL A 95 12.86 -1.72 -0.82
C VAL A 95 12.58 -3.22 -0.93
N LEU A 96 12.42 -3.71 -2.15
CA LEU A 96 12.39 -5.15 -2.43
C LEU A 96 13.83 -5.64 -2.60
N LYS A 97 14.37 -6.39 -1.64
CA LYS A 97 15.74 -6.93 -1.77
C LYS A 97 15.73 -8.23 -2.55
N LYS A 98 16.50 -8.28 -3.64
CA LYS A 98 16.59 -9.50 -4.47
C LYS A 98 17.13 -10.68 -3.67
N ASP A 99 18.07 -10.43 -2.77
CA ASP A 99 18.66 -11.44 -1.88
C ASP A 99 17.65 -12.08 -0.92
N TYR A 100 16.45 -11.49 -0.76
CA TYR A 100 15.37 -12.05 0.05
C TYR A 100 14.42 -12.93 -0.75
N SER A 101 14.69 -13.17 -2.04
CA SER A 101 13.90 -14.03 -2.92
C SER A 101 14.76 -15.11 -3.59
N LEU A 102 14.20 -16.31 -3.76
CA LEU A 102 14.89 -17.42 -4.42
C LEU A 102 14.67 -17.45 -5.94
N ASN A 103 13.43 -17.21 -6.40
CA ASN A 103 13.04 -17.24 -7.81
C ASN A 103 11.86 -16.30 -8.05
N SER A 104 12.06 -15.25 -8.84
CA SER A 104 11.00 -14.36 -9.33
C SER A 104 10.53 -14.79 -10.72
N THR A 105 9.23 -14.93 -10.90
CA THR A 105 8.61 -15.14 -12.21
C THR A 105 8.24 -13.79 -12.86
N PRO A 106 8.02 -13.73 -14.19
CA PRO A 106 7.64 -12.48 -14.86
C PRO A 106 6.31 -11.87 -14.39
N ASP A 107 5.49 -12.65 -13.68
CA ASP A 107 4.20 -12.26 -13.11
C ASP A 107 4.23 -12.15 -11.57
N SER A 108 5.43 -12.07 -10.98
CA SER A 108 5.62 -11.81 -9.55
C SER A 108 5.11 -10.43 -9.17
N LYS A 109 4.41 -10.35 -8.04
CA LYS A 109 3.82 -9.12 -7.50
C LYS A 109 4.04 -9.00 -6.01
N ILE A 110 3.97 -7.78 -5.50
CA ILE A 110 3.87 -7.50 -4.06
C ILE A 110 2.60 -6.70 -3.79
N SER A 111 1.81 -7.18 -2.84
CA SER A 111 0.71 -6.43 -2.25
C SER A 111 1.19 -5.71 -0.98
N ILE A 112 0.92 -4.41 -0.90
CA ILE A 112 1.14 -3.60 0.30
C ILE A 112 -0.19 -3.45 1.01
N ASN A 113 -0.26 -4.01 2.22
CA ASN A 113 -1.44 -3.96 3.08
C ASN A 113 -1.17 -2.99 4.23
N ILE A 114 -2.11 -2.09 4.49
CA ILE A 114 -2.02 -1.11 5.57
C ILE A 114 -3.32 -1.14 6.37
N ASP A 115 -3.20 -1.57 7.63
CA ASP A 115 -4.29 -1.55 8.61
C ASP A 115 -4.01 -0.48 9.67
N CYS A 116 -4.82 0.58 9.69
CA CYS A 116 -4.74 1.60 10.73
C CYS A 116 -5.90 1.48 11.74
N ASN A 117 -5.56 1.66 13.02
CA ASN A 117 -6.47 1.68 14.16
C ASN A 117 -7.33 0.41 14.28
N ASN A 118 -6.77 -0.76 13.98
CA ASN A 118 -7.42 -2.07 14.07
C ASN A 118 -8.65 -2.21 13.14
N GLY A 119 -8.46 -1.89 11.86
CA GLY A 119 -9.44 -2.07 10.80
C GLY A 119 -10.36 -0.87 10.56
N GLU A 120 -10.14 0.26 11.22
CA GLU A 120 -10.88 1.51 10.93
C GLU A 120 -10.56 2.02 9.51
N TYR A 121 -9.29 1.89 9.12
CA TYR A 121 -8.82 2.22 7.77
C TYR A 121 -7.99 1.08 7.22
N LEU A 122 -8.44 0.52 6.10
CA LEU A 122 -7.79 -0.58 5.40
C LEU A 122 -7.43 -0.11 3.99
N PHE A 123 -6.16 -0.26 3.64
CA PHE A 123 -5.65 0.03 2.31
C PHE A 123 -4.89 -1.17 1.79
N GLU A 124 -5.10 -1.48 0.51
CA GLU A 124 -4.45 -2.58 -0.16
C GLU A 124 -4.19 -2.18 -1.62
N ASN A 125 -2.94 -2.32 -2.03
CA ASN A 125 -2.53 -2.12 -3.41
C ASN A 125 -1.49 -3.15 -3.81
N THR A 126 -1.72 -3.79 -4.95
CA THR A 126 -0.81 -4.74 -5.58
C THR A 126 0.01 -4.05 -6.67
N TYR A 127 1.31 -4.34 -6.71
CA TYR A 127 2.25 -3.81 -7.68
C TYR A 127 3.00 -4.96 -8.36
N ASP A 128 3.12 -4.88 -9.69
CA ASP A 128 3.95 -5.81 -10.45
C ASP A 128 5.44 -5.54 -10.18
N ILE A 129 6.25 -6.60 -10.17
CA ILE A 129 7.71 -6.50 -10.01
C ILE A 129 8.38 -6.60 -11.39
N ASN A 130 9.09 -5.55 -11.79
CA ASN A 130 9.93 -5.47 -12.98
C ASN A 130 11.37 -5.93 -12.72
#